data_AF-A0A7C6H7Y6-F1
#
_entry.id   AF-A0A7C6H7Y6-F1
#
_cell.length_a   1.000
_cell.length_b   1.000
_cell.length_c   1.000
_cell.angle_alpha   90.00
_cell.angle_beta   90.00
_cell.angle_gamma   90.00
#
_symmetry.space_group_name_H-M   'P 1'
#
loop_
_entity.id
_entity.type
_entity.pdbx_description
1 polymer ?
#
loop_
_entity_poly.entity_id
_entity_poly.type
_entity_poly.pdbx_seq_one_letter_code
_entity_poly.pdbx_strand_id
1 'polypeptide(L)' 'MLYCVDVSKVKFSVKVINILSGNCDKTKEHDKALAVVGVTGLVKVMYDGFAKLYKSPLKTFSTEEEAKEWLISL' A
#
# COMPACT_ATOMS: atom_id res chain seq x y z
N MET A 1 -11.03 7.36 4.10
CA MET A 1 -10.04 8.25 3.45
C MET A 1 -9.29 7.43 2.39
N LEU A 2 -8.90 8.05 1.27
CA LEU A 2 -8.16 7.40 0.18
C LEU A 2 -6.67 7.78 0.31
N TYR A 3 -5.78 6.80 0.17
CA TYR A 3 -4.33 7.03 0.31
C TYR A 3 -3.59 6.54 -0.94
N CYS A 4 -2.65 7.36 -1.40
CA CYS A 4 -1.67 7.00 -2.42
C CYS A 4 -0.27 7.17 -1.84
N VAL A 5 0.54 6.11 -1.85
CA VAL A 5 1.89 6.11 -1.27
C VAL A 5 2.89 5.63 -2.31
N ASP A 6 3.83 6.51 -2.68
CA ASP A 6 4.97 6.15 -3.53
C ASP A 6 6.10 5.57 -2.67
N VAL A 7 6.49 4.33 -2.98
CA VAL A 7 7.56 3.60 -2.29
C VAL A 7 8.79 3.36 -3.16
N SER A 8 8.88 3.98 -4.34
CA SER A 8 9.99 3.82 -5.28
C SER A 8 11.37 4.15 -4.70
N LYS A 9 11.42 5.05 -3.71
CA LYS A 9 12.65 5.47 -3.01
C LYS A 9 12.81 4.83 -1.63
N VAL A 10 11.86 3.99 -1.20
CA VAL A 10 11.87 3.40 0.14
C VAL A 10 12.78 2.18 0.16
N LYS A 11 13.80 2.20 1.01
CA LYS A 11 14.59 1.02 1.33
C LYS A 11 13.83 0.16 2.33
N PHE A 12 13.28 -0.95 1.86
CA PHE A 12 12.52 -1.86 2.70
C PHE A 12 13.44 -2.63 3.64
N SER A 13 13.13 -2.56 4.93
CA SER A 13 13.64 -3.47 5.95
C SER A 13 12.45 -4.06 6.70
N VAL A 14 12.63 -5.25 7.28
CA VAL A 14 11.58 -5.90 8.09
C VAL A 14 11.06 -4.98 9.20
N LYS A 15 11.93 -4.13 9.77
CA LYS A 15 11.55 -3.13 10.79
C LYS A 15 10.56 -2.08 10.24
N VAL A 16 10.80 -1.57 9.03
CA VAL A 16 9.92 -0.56 8.40
C VAL A 16 8.55 -1.16 8.10
N ILE A 17 8.50 -2.43 7.68
CA ILE A 17 7.24 -3.14 7.42
C ILE A 17 6.45 -3.37 8.71
N ASN A 18 7.11 -3.74 9.81
CA ASN A 18 6.44 -3.89 11.11
C ASN A 18 5.86 -2.56 11.61
N ILE A 19 6.56 -1.44 11.41
CA ILE A 19 6.06 -0.11 11.75
C ILE A 19 4.87 0.27 10.88
N LEU A 20 4.97 0.06 9.55
CA LEU A 20 3.87 0.28 8.62
C LEU A 20 2.63 -0.54 9.00
N SER A 21 2.80 -1.84 9.26
CA SER A 21 1.72 -2.72 9.70
C SER A 21 1.06 -2.23 10.99
N GLY A 22 1.85 -1.82 11.98
CA GLY A 22 1.35 -1.33 13.26
C GLY A 22 0.62 0.02 13.15
N ASN A 23 1.01 0.88 12.22
CA ASN A 23 0.30 2.13 11.93
C ASN A 23 -0.99 1.88 11.13
N CYS A 24 -0.91 1.02 10.13
CA CYS A 24 -2.06 0.54 9.37
C CYS A 24 -3.13 -0.08 10.28
N ASP A 25 -2.76 -0.84 11.30
CA ASP A 25 -3.71 -1.39 12.26
C ASP A 25 -4.51 -0.33 13.03
N LYS A 26 -3.97 0.89 13.14
CA LYS A 26 -4.63 2.02 13.82
C LYS A 26 -5.47 2.86 12.88
N THR A 27 -5.13 2.89 11.58
CA THR A 27 -5.84 3.69 10.58
C THR A 27 -6.85 2.89 9.76
N LYS A 28 -6.75 1.55 9.73
CA LYS A 28 -7.55 0.64 8.89
C LYS A 28 -9.07 0.83 8.99
N GLU A 29 -9.60 1.25 10.14
CA GLU A 29 -11.05 1.49 10.30
C GLU A 29 -11.55 2.75 9.59
N HIS A 30 -10.62 3.65 9.22
CA HIS A 30 -10.90 4.89 8.51
C HIS A 30 -10.47 4.84 7.03
N ASP A 31 -9.74 3.81 6.63
CA ASP A 31 -9.13 3.69 5.31
C ASP A 31 -10.08 2.98 4.35
N LYS A 32 -10.56 3.69 3.32
CA LYS A 32 -11.48 3.14 2.30
C LYS A 32 -10.73 2.31 1.27
N ALA A 33 -9.53 2.73 0.89
CA ALA A 33 -8.64 2.02 -0.02
C ALA A 33 -7.22 2.60 0.06
N LEU A 34 -6.22 1.78 -0.24
CA LEU A 34 -4.80 2.13 -0.27
C LEU A 34 -4.19 1.72 -1.61
N ALA A 35 -3.67 2.71 -2.34
CA ALA A 35 -2.85 2.49 -3.52
C ALA A 35 -1.37 2.67 -3.18
N VAL A 36 -0.54 1.69 -3.57
CA VAL A 36 0.91 1.72 -3.35
C VAL A 36 1.61 1.77 -4.71
N VAL A 37 2.40 2.81 -4.96
CA VAL A 37 3.05 3.07 -6.25
C VAL A 37 4.55 2.80 -6.15
N GLY A 38 5.17 2.36 -7.24
CA GLY A 38 6.63 2.21 -7.31
C GLY A 38 7.15 0.92 -6.69
N VAL A 39 6.29 -0.09 -6.59
CA VAL A 39 6.63 -1.39 -5.97
C VAL A 39 7.28 -2.31 -6.99
N THR A 40 8.52 -2.74 -6.74
CA THR A 40 9.26 -3.64 -7.66
C THR A 40 9.82 -4.87 -6.93
N GLY A 41 9.94 -6.00 -7.65
CA GLY A 41 10.58 -7.23 -7.17
C GLY A 41 9.98 -7.80 -5.88
N LEU A 42 10.85 -8.13 -4.92
CA LEU A 42 10.46 -8.71 -3.61
C LEU A 42 9.50 -7.83 -2.81
N VAL A 43 9.58 -6.50 -2.98
CA VAL A 43 8.71 -5.56 -2.26
C VAL A 43 7.25 -5.75 -2.69
N LYS A 44 7.01 -6.07 -3.96
CA LYS A 44 5.66 -6.36 -4.46
C LYS A 44 5.08 -7.60 -3.80
N VAL A 45 5.86 -8.67 -3.69
CA VAL A 45 5.45 -9.91 -3.00
C VAL A 45 5.09 -9.62 -1.53
N MET A 46 5.84 -8.74 -0.87
CA MET A 46 5.52 -8.33 0.50
C MET A 46 4.19 -7.57 0.59
N TYR A 47 3.94 -6.60 -0.30
CA TYR A 47 2.68 -5.86 -0.31
C TYR A 47 1.49 -6.72 -0.74
N ASP A 48 1.67 -7.66 -1.65
CA ASP A 48 0.64 -8.63 -2.03
C ASP A 48 0.28 -9.56 -0.86
N GLY A 49 1.28 -9.94 -0.04
CA GLY A 49 1.05 -10.65 1.23
C GLY A 49 0.31 -9.77 2.25
N PHE A 50 0.72 -8.50 2.37
CA PHE A 50 0.09 -7.54 3.26
C PHE A 50 -1.37 -7.25 2.85
N ALA A 51 -1.67 -7.19 1.55
CA ALA A 51 -3.01 -6.98 1.02
C ALA A 51 -4.03 -8.02 1.52
N LYS A 52 -3.59 -9.27 1.75
CA LYS A 52 -4.45 -10.34 2.29
C LYS A 52 -4.80 -10.14 3.77
N LEU A 53 -3.93 -9.45 4.51
CA LEU A 53 -4.13 -9.14 5.93
C LEU A 53 -4.81 -7.78 6.11
N TYR A 54 -4.74 -6.91 5.09
CA TYR A 54 -5.40 -5.63 5.08
C TYR A 54 -6.90 -5.80 4.91
N LYS A 55 -7.69 -5.27 5.86
CA LYS A 55 -9.16 -5.37 5.84
C LYS A 55 -9.81 -4.46 4.79
N SER A 56 -9.05 -3.54 4.21
CA SER A 56 -9.50 -2.61 3.18
C SER A 56 -8.84 -2.95 1.83
N PRO A 57 -9.42 -2.51 0.70
CA PRO A 57 -8.82 -2.68 -0.63
C PRO A 57 -7.40 -2.09 -0.68
N LEU A 58 -6.40 -2.95 -0.86
CA LEU A 58 -5.01 -2.57 -1.09
C LEU A 58 -4.57 -3.05 -2.47
N LYS A 59 -3.99 -2.17 -3.27
CA LYS A 59 -3.48 -2.52 -4.60
C LYS A 59 -2.16 -1.83 -4.91
N THR A 60 -1.26 -2.56 -5.55
CA THR A 60 0.05 -2.04 -5.99
C THR A 60 0.01 -1.62 -7.46
N PHE A 61 0.68 -0.52 -7.79
CA PHE A 61 0.75 0.07 -9.13
C PHE A 61 2.19 0.41 -9.52
N SER A 62 2.43 0.47 -10.82
CA SER A 62 3.75 0.84 -11.36
C SER A 62 3.88 2.35 -11.48
N THR A 63 2.78 3.05 -11.79
CA THR A 63 2.74 4.50 -11.98
C THR A 63 1.71 5.15 -11.05
N GLU A 64 1.89 6.45 -10.81
CA GLU A 64 0.98 7.24 -9.99
C GLU A 64 -0.38 7.46 -10.68
N GLU A 65 -0.40 7.58 -12.01
CA GLU A 65 -1.63 7.73 -12.79
C GLU A 65 -2.55 6.51 -12.64
N GLU A 66 -2.03 5.29 -12.80
CA GLU A 66 -2.83 4.07 -12.63
C GLU A 66 -3.44 3.96 -11.22
N ALA A 67 -2.66 4.35 -10.21
CA ALA A 67 -3.12 4.37 -8.82
C ALA A 67 -4.27 5.37 -8.61
N LYS A 68 -4.14 6.58 -9.17
CA LYS A 68 -5.18 7.62 -9.08
C LYS A 68 -6.46 7.19 -9.80
N GLU A 69 -6.36 6.67 -11.01
CA GLU A 69 -7.52 6.18 -11.76
C GLU A 69 -8.28 5.10 -10.99
N TRP A 70 -7.55 4.16 -10.38
CA TRP A 70 -8.18 3.13 -9.55
C TRP A 70 -8.86 3.71 -8.31
N LEU A 71 -8.20 4.63 -7.60
CA LEU A 71 -8.76 5.29 -6.42
C LEU A 71 -10.03 6.10 -6.74
N ILE A 72 -10.12 6.68 -7.95
CA ILE A 72 -11.29 7.42 -8.42
C ILE A 72 -12.44 6.48 -8.80
N SER A 73 -12.14 5.24 -9.22
CA SER A 73 -13.14 4.24 -9.61
C SER A 73 -13.82 3.50 -8.44
N LEU A 74 -13.40 3.76 -7.20
CA LEU A 74 -13.84 3.12 -5.95
C LEU A 74 -14.96 3.89 -5.23
#